data_AF-A0A925INM5-F1
#
_entry.id   AF-A0A925INM5-F1
#
_cell.length_a   1.000
_cell.length_b   1.000
_cell.length_c   1.000
_cell.angle_alpha   90.00
_cell.angle_beta   90.00
_cell.angle_gamma   90.00
#
_symmetry.space_group_name_H-M   'P 1'
#
loop_
_entity.id
_entity.type
_entity.pdbx_description
1 polymer ?
#
loop_
_entity_poly.entity_id
_entity_poly.type
_entity_poly.pdbx_seq_one_letter_code
_entity_poly.pdbx_strand_id
1 'polypeptide(L)' 'MAKKTWLGDRLKPLNSDIGKASPGWGTTPIMGALIASFGVFLIIILQIANNSLILDGVNEGVTTGPAANGYEYKP' A
#
# COMPACT_ATOMS: atom_id res chain seq x y z
N MET A 1 36.80 -14.73 20.69
CA MET A 1 35.80 -13.87 21.37
C MET A 1 35.20 -12.93 20.33
N ALA A 2 33.88 -12.70 20.39
CA ALA A 2 33.24 -11.71 19.51
C ALA A 2 33.68 -10.28 19.90
N LYS A 3 33.93 -9.41 18.91
CA LYS A 3 34.31 -8.02 19.15
C LYS A 3 33.11 -7.26 19.72
N LYS A 4 33.25 -6.75 20.96
CA LYS A 4 32.28 -5.82 21.54
C LYS A 4 32.55 -4.41 21.04
N THR A 5 31.48 -3.70 20.72
CA THR A 5 31.53 -2.31 20.30
C THR A 5 30.44 -1.54 21.03
N TRP A 6 30.65 -0.24 21.23
CA TRP A 6 29.67 0.68 21.80
C TRP A 6 28.30 0.62 21.08
N LEU A 7 28.33 0.42 19.76
CA LEU A 7 27.11 0.27 18.96
C LEU A 7 26.51 -1.13 19.11
N GLY A 8 27.34 -2.16 19.13
CA GLY A 8 26.91 -3.55 19.34
C GLY A 8 26.20 -3.74 20.68
N ASP A 9 26.70 -3.13 21.76
CA ASP A 9 26.05 -3.21 23.08
C ASP A 9 24.67 -2.54 23.10
N ARG A 10 24.45 -1.48 22.30
CA ARG A 10 23.14 -0.82 22.14
C ARG A 10 22.17 -1.57 21.24
N LEU A 11 22.67 -2.19 20.17
CA LEU A 11 21.84 -2.94 19.22
C LEU A 11 21.56 -4.38 19.68
N LYS A 12 22.30 -4.86 20.69
CA LYS A 12 22.15 -6.22 21.22
C LYS A 12 20.70 -6.61 21.55
N PRO A 13 19.87 -5.76 22.19
CA PRO A 13 18.47 -6.10 22.48
C PRO A 13 17.59 -6.27 21.24
N LEU A 14 17.96 -5.70 20.08
CA LEU A 14 17.20 -5.86 18.84
C LEU A 14 17.39 -7.23 18.20
N ASN A 15 18.44 -7.97 18.61
CA ASN A 15 18.79 -9.28 18.08
C ASN A 15 18.75 -10.37 19.17
N SER A 16 18.04 -10.15 20.28
CA SER A 16 17.96 -11.10 21.39
C SER A 16 16.90 -12.19 21.19
N ASP A 17 15.89 -11.95 20.37
CA ASP A 17 14.69 -12.77 20.28
C ASP A 17 14.75 -13.81 19.14
N ILE A 18 15.96 -14.21 18.73
CA ILE A 18 16.16 -15.24 17.71
C ILE A 18 15.49 -16.55 18.15
N GLY A 19 14.66 -17.11 17.26
CA GLY A 19 13.94 -18.36 17.52
C GLY A 19 12.69 -18.19 18.39
N LYS A 20 12.37 -16.97 18.85
CA LYS A 20 11.12 -16.69 19.54
C LYS A 20 10.00 -16.54 18.51
N ALA A 21 8.99 -17.39 18.63
CA ALA A 21 7.78 -17.32 17.82
C ALA A 21 6.56 -17.60 18.69
N SER A 22 5.39 -17.10 18.27
CA SER A 22 4.13 -17.49 18.92
C SER A 22 3.74 -18.92 18.49
N PRO A 23 3.22 -19.75 19.41
CA PRO A 23 2.77 -21.09 19.07
C PRO A 23 1.51 -21.07 18.18
N GLY A 24 1.33 -22.12 17.38
CA GLY A 24 0.17 -22.26 16.50
C GLY A 24 0.13 -21.24 15.36
N TRP A 25 -1.06 -20.74 15.03
CA TRP A 25 -1.28 -19.83 13.90
C TRP A 25 -0.99 -18.37 14.20
N GLY A 26 -0.74 -17.99 15.46
CA GLY A 26 -0.48 -16.61 15.85
C GLY A 26 -1.48 -15.62 15.23
N THR A 27 -0.96 -14.60 14.55
CA THR A 27 -1.76 -13.58 13.85
C THR A 27 -1.99 -13.87 12.36
N THR A 28 -1.66 -15.08 11.87
CA THR A 28 -1.83 -15.45 10.45
C THR A 28 -3.24 -15.20 9.92
N PRO A 29 -4.35 -15.46 10.64
CA PRO A 29 -5.68 -15.13 10.13
C PRO A 29 -5.88 -13.63 9.90
N ILE A 30 -5.38 -12.78 10.81
CA ILE A 30 -5.44 -11.32 10.68
C ILE A 30 -4.58 -10.87 9.50
N MET A 31 -3.36 -11.40 9.38
CA MET A 31 -2.49 -11.17 8.23
C MET A 31 -3.19 -11.54 6.92
N GLY A 32 -3.88 -12.69 6.87
CA GLY A 32 -4.65 -13.13 5.71
C GLY A 32 -5.78 -12.18 5.35
N ALA A 33 -6.55 -11.70 6.34
CA ALA A 33 -7.59 -10.70 6.12
C ALA A 33 -7.01 -9.38 5.57
N LEU A 34 -5.87 -8.93 6.11
CA LEU A 34 -5.19 -7.73 5.62
C LEU A 34 -4.65 -7.93 4.19
N ILE A 35 -4.02 -9.07 3.89
CA ILE A 35 -3.56 -9.41 2.53
C ILE A 35 -4.75 -9.43 1.56
N ALA A 36 -5.87 -10.05 1.92
CA ALA A 36 -7.05 -10.10 1.07
C ALA A 36 -7.61 -8.70 0.82
N SER A 37 -7.76 -7.88 1.87
CA SER A 37 -8.21 -6.49 1.73
C SER A 37 -7.25 -5.65 0.87
N PHE A 38 -5.95 -5.84 1.02
CA PHE A 38 -4.93 -5.18 0.21
C PHE A 38 -4.97 -5.66 -1.25
N GLY A 39 -5.18 -6.95 -1.49
CA GLY A 39 -5.38 -7.50 -2.82
C GLY A 39 -6.63 -6.94 -3.51
N VAL A 40 -7.75 -6.86 -2.81
CA VAL A 40 -8.98 -6.21 -3.30
C VAL A 40 -8.72 -4.74 -3.63
N PHE A 41 -8.03 -4.01 -2.74
CA PHE A 41 -7.64 -2.63 -2.97
C PHE A 41 -6.81 -2.47 -4.26
N LEU A 42 -5.77 -3.30 -4.45
CA LEU A 42 -4.93 -3.27 -5.64
C LEU A 42 -5.73 -3.59 -6.92
N ILE A 43 -6.62 -4.58 -6.86
CA ILE A 43 -7.47 -4.97 -7.99
C ILE A 43 -8.44 -3.84 -8.37
N ILE A 44 -9.00 -3.12 -7.40
CA ILE A 44 -9.88 -1.97 -7.66
C ILE A 44 -9.11 -0.87 -8.38
N ILE A 45 -7.97 -0.42 -7.82
CA ILE A 45 -7.21 0.67 -8.44
C ILE A 45 -6.65 0.26 -9.82
N LEU A 46 -6.28 -1.00 -10.00
CA LEU A 46 -5.83 -1.52 -11.29
C LEU A 46 -6.95 -1.47 -12.33
N GLN A 47 -8.16 -1.87 -11.96
CA GLN A 47 -9.30 -1.83 -12.88
C GLN A 47 -9.72 -0.39 -13.22
N ILE A 48 -9.65 0.54 -12.25
CA ILE A 48 -9.90 1.96 -12.51
C ILE A 48 -8.85 2.49 -13.50
N ALA A 49 -7.57 2.20 -13.27
CA ALA A 49 -6.47 2.64 -14.14
C ALA A 49 -6.57 2.04 -15.56
N ASN A 50 -7.11 0.84 -15.70
CA ASN A 50 -7.36 0.18 -16.99
C ASN A 50 -8.74 0.50 -17.60
N ASN A 51 -9.52 1.42 -17.01
CA ASN A 51 -10.91 1.69 -17.42
C ASN A 51 -11.80 0.43 -17.52
N SER A 52 -11.45 -0.63 -16.77
CA SER A 52 -12.24 -1.86 -16.66
C SER A 52 -13.32 -1.75 -15.57
N LEU A 53 -13.07 -0.86 -14.59
CA LEU A 53 -14.05 -0.41 -13.60
C LEU A 53 -14.22 1.09 -13.78
N ILE A 54 -15.43 1.52 -14.18
CA ILE A 54 -15.76 2.92 -14.42
C ILE A 54 -16.48 3.49 -13.19
N LEU A 55 -15.98 4.61 -12.69
CA LEU A 55 -16.58 5.39 -11.61
C LEU A 55 -16.84 6.81 -12.12
N ASP A 56 -18.06 7.32 -11.88
CA ASP A 56 -18.44 8.68 -12.26
C ASP A 56 -17.48 9.71 -11.66
N GLY A 57 -17.03 10.68 -12.47
CA GLY A 57 -16.06 11.70 -12.07
C GLY A 57 -14.62 11.22 -11.87
N VAL A 58 -14.32 9.93 -12.07
CA VAL A 58 -12.94 9.38 -11.97
C VAL A 58 -12.38 9.04 -13.34
N ASN A 59 -13.17 8.44 -14.22
CA ASN A 59 -12.73 8.01 -15.56
C ASN A 59 -12.93 9.08 -16.64
N GLU A 60 -13.57 10.19 -16.29
CA GLU A 60 -13.70 11.34 -17.17
C GLU A 60 -12.33 12.00 -17.30
N GLY A 61 -11.75 11.99 -18.50
CA GLY A 61 -10.56 12.79 -18.80
C GLY A 61 -10.82 14.25 -18.42
N VAL A 62 -9.76 15.05 -18.20
CA VAL A 62 -9.89 16.44 -17.72
C VAL A 62 -10.82 17.27 -18.63
N THR A 63 -12.09 17.34 -18.25
CA THR A 63 -13.15 18.19 -18.80
C THR A 63 -13.75 19.06 -17.69
N THR A 64 -13.08 19.15 -16.53
CA THR A 64 -13.48 19.98 -15.38
C THR A 64 -12.38 20.93 -14.92
N GLY A 65 -11.23 20.96 -15.61
CA GLY A 65 -10.27 22.05 -15.46
C GLY A 65 -10.90 23.37 -15.93
N PRO A 66 -10.42 24.55 -15.47
CA PRO A 66 -11.01 25.84 -15.83
C PRO A 66 -11.13 26.08 -17.35
N ALA A 67 -10.38 25.35 -18.18
CA ALA A 67 -10.46 25.36 -19.64
C ALA A 67 -11.69 24.64 -20.24
N ALA A 68 -12.40 23.83 -19.46
CA ALA A 68 -13.59 23.11 -19.92
C ALA A 68 -14.90 23.86 -19.67
N ASN A 69 -14.84 25.01 -18.98
CA ASN A 69 -15.92 25.98 -18.91
C ASN A 69 -15.97 26.82 -20.21
N GLY A 70 -16.30 26.18 -21.33
CA GLY A 70 -16.93 26.86 -22.46
C GLY A 70 -16.22 28.05 -23.12
N TYR A 71 -14.88 28.14 -23.11
CA TYR A 71 -14.19 29.04 -24.04
C TYR A 71 -14.23 28.41 -25.43
N GLU A 72 -15.34 28.62 -26.13
CA GLU A 72 -15.53 28.33 -27.54
C GLU A 72 -14.38 28.98 -28.34
N TYR A 73 -13.45 28.19 -28.88
CA TYR A 73 -12.49 28.69 -29.85
C TYR A 73 -13.27 29.00 -31.14
N LYS A 74 -13.72 30.26 -31.29
CA LYS A 74 -14.16 30.79 -32.59
C LYS A 74 -12.92 31.20 -33.40
N PRO A 75 -12.81 30.76 -34.67
CA PRO A 75 -11.67 31.09 -35.53
C PRO A 75 -11.54 32.59 -35.78
#